data_AF-A0A7V5GV66-F1
#
_entry.id   AF-A0A7V5GV66-F1
#
_cell.length_a   1.000
_cell.length_b   1.000
_cell.length_c   1.000
_cell.angle_alpha   90.00
_cell.angle_beta   90.00
_cell.angle_gamma   90.00
#
_symmetry.space_group_name_H-M   'P 1'
#
loop_
_entity.id
_entity.type
_entity.pdbx_description
1 polymer ?
#
loop_
_entity_poly.entity_id
_entity_poly.type
_entity_poly.pdbx_seq_one_letter_code
_entity_poly.pdbx_strand_id
1 'polypeptide(L)'
;MGMKTVNRTSIGGIVLTMLAIALVFSLLSTDDALAYDKRVLVEDFTNTRCGPCYNWAPHFEAVIDEFDEEDLSIIAMHVNWPGADDPWYQNNPEDCRARWSRYGIHGVPSFWVDGSEVSMAGIQTWEDGEGRIRDAIQEALDWETPLDLNVAVGIFEDIFMINVQITSEEELENLRLQVAMLEIFNNYTPGGNYPPGHHNAMLDLVPDNNGTIFSIGENETVSITVETDRDIGWHEMDPDEFSCVAWVEAGGNWVRQSEKVLLGEGPFVRMMEIEFSDEEGGNGDGRPEAGETVNATMSLENAPFNEDAESVEVTLSCDDEGIEIVEPAFTVENLGNGEEADNADNPLQFRVADDFETHPVTFTVTVVSEPGGMESSYHITTMINWPDILLIDVTEYAPAAATLTELFGTENLPWVDTFNLGEEDVIPDGLLGHYNSVIWHSFNNQETMYFEFEENTLADYLDNGGNLIISSPYTCTDFGDSEFFRNYLGARVNEA
;
A
#
# COMPACT_ATOMS: atom_id res chain seq x y z
N MET A 1 25.99 67.72 64.51
CA MET A 1 24.55 67.86 64.78
C MET A 1 23.86 67.71 63.43
N GLY A 2 22.97 66.74 63.29
CA GLY A 2 22.59 66.18 61.99
C GLY A 2 21.92 67.15 61.02
N MET A 3 21.98 66.80 59.73
CA MET A 3 20.87 66.95 58.79
C MET A 3 21.21 66.24 57.48
N LYS A 4 20.31 65.37 57.04
CA LYS A 4 20.18 64.91 55.66
C LYS A 4 19.88 66.11 54.76
N THR A 5 20.47 66.16 53.56
CA THR A 5 19.73 66.47 52.33
C THR A 5 20.48 66.00 51.10
N VAL A 6 19.68 65.68 50.09
CA VAL A 6 19.89 64.85 48.91
C VAL A 6 20.29 65.72 47.71
N ASN A 7 21.16 65.26 46.79
CA ASN A 7 20.83 65.08 45.36
C ASN A 7 22.05 64.85 44.42
N ARG A 8 21.83 63.86 43.54
CA ARG A 8 22.02 63.87 42.08
C ARG A 8 23.38 63.47 41.42
N THR A 9 23.22 62.43 40.59
CA THR A 9 23.73 62.18 39.21
C THR A 9 25.13 61.62 38.96
N SER A 10 25.14 60.75 37.93
CA SER A 10 26.21 60.38 36.99
C SER A 10 26.78 58.98 37.23
N ILE A 11 26.28 57.97 36.50
CA ILE A 11 26.76 57.50 35.18
C ILE A 11 28.20 56.98 35.25
N GLY A 12 28.35 55.68 34.95
CA GLY A 12 29.55 55.15 34.30
C GLY A 12 30.26 54.01 35.03
N GLY A 13 30.04 52.79 34.54
CA GLY A 13 31.11 51.79 34.42
C GLY A 13 31.29 50.79 35.55
N ILE A 14 30.55 49.68 35.49
CA ILE A 14 31.04 48.36 35.93
C ILE A 14 30.71 47.37 34.81
N VAL A 15 31.46 47.48 33.71
CA VAL A 15 31.66 46.39 32.75
C VAL A 15 32.88 45.64 33.25
N LEU A 16 32.72 44.79 34.26
CA LEU A 16 33.81 43.91 34.72
C LEU A 16 33.34 42.72 35.56
N THR A 17 32.22 42.07 35.19
CA THR A 17 31.85 40.77 35.79
C THR A 17 30.98 39.91 34.86
N MET A 18 31.37 39.74 33.59
CA MET A 18 30.69 38.80 32.68
C MET A 18 31.65 38.03 31.75
N LEU A 19 32.94 37.93 32.09
CA LEU A 19 33.96 37.32 31.22
C LEU A 19 34.67 36.08 31.80
N ALA A 20 34.04 35.40 32.76
CA ALA A 20 34.60 34.18 33.39
C ALA A 20 33.56 33.05 33.60
N ILE A 21 32.43 33.09 32.87
CA ILE A 21 31.47 31.97 32.76
C ILE A 21 31.40 31.46 31.30
N ALA A 22 32.11 32.11 30.36
CA ALA A 22 32.04 31.80 28.93
C ALA A 22 33.19 30.91 28.40
N LEU A 23 33.91 30.17 29.27
CA LEU A 23 35.08 29.39 28.83
C LEU A 23 35.28 28.02 29.53
N VAL A 24 34.18 27.34 29.88
CA VAL A 24 34.12 25.88 30.16
C VAL A 24 32.82 25.27 29.62
N PHE A 25 32.41 25.67 28.42
CA PHE A 25 31.40 24.96 27.62
C PHE A 25 31.92 24.96 26.18
N SER A 26 32.93 24.13 25.95
CA SER A 26 33.35 23.76 24.61
C SER A 26 33.58 22.26 24.63
N LEU A 27 32.83 21.60 23.75
CA LEU A 27 32.82 20.17 23.43
C LEU A 27 32.09 19.25 24.42
N LEU A 28 30.77 19.36 24.41
CA LEU A 28 29.86 18.22 24.20
C LEU A 28 28.67 18.75 23.39
N SER A 29 28.88 19.02 22.10
CA SER A 29 27.84 18.68 21.13
C SER A 29 27.90 17.16 21.07
N THR A 30 27.01 16.49 21.80
CA THR A 30 26.59 15.17 21.38
C THR A 30 26.01 15.39 19.99
N ASP A 31 26.64 14.77 19.00
CA ASP A 31 25.98 14.56 17.71
C ASP A 31 24.58 14.02 18.00
N ASP A 32 23.57 14.52 17.30
CA ASP A 32 22.21 13.98 17.38
C ASP A 32 22.32 12.46 17.14
N ALA A 33 22.08 11.66 18.18
CA ALA A 33 21.91 10.22 18.02
C ALA A 33 20.47 10.04 17.55
N LEU A 34 20.31 10.12 16.24
CA LEU A 34 19.12 9.74 15.53
C LEU A 34 19.46 8.41 14.88
N ALA A 35 19.01 7.34 15.56
CA ALA A 35 18.89 5.98 15.07
C ALA A 35 17.84 5.24 15.93
N TYR A 36 17.11 4.31 15.32
CA TYR A 36 16.07 3.52 15.97
C TYR A 36 16.63 2.25 16.61
N ASP A 37 15.94 1.78 17.66
CA ASP A 37 16.20 0.48 18.25
C ASP A 37 15.90 -0.62 17.22
N LYS A 38 16.77 -1.61 17.16
CA LYS A 38 16.70 -2.66 16.16
C LYS A 38 15.91 -3.84 16.69
N ARG A 39 14.97 -4.32 15.89
CA ARG A 39 14.37 -5.64 16.05
C ARG A 39 15.02 -6.61 15.07
N VAL A 40 15.62 -7.66 15.61
CA VAL A 40 16.46 -8.60 14.86
C VAL A 40 15.62 -9.68 14.19
N LEU A 41 15.86 -9.90 12.89
CA LEU A 41 15.23 -11.00 12.16
C LEU A 41 16.01 -12.30 12.39
N VAL A 42 15.33 -13.35 12.84
CA VAL A 42 15.85 -14.71 12.96
C VAL A 42 15.07 -15.66 12.06
N GLU A 43 15.76 -16.30 11.11
CA GLU A 43 15.17 -17.28 10.22
C GLU A 43 15.67 -18.70 10.57
N ASP A 44 14.76 -19.58 10.99
CA ASP A 44 15.01 -21.02 11.23
C ASP A 44 14.56 -21.85 10.02
N PHE A 45 15.51 -22.46 9.32
CA PHE A 45 15.21 -23.39 8.23
C PHE A 45 15.07 -24.81 8.79
N THR A 46 13.86 -25.35 8.65
CA THR A 46 13.45 -26.60 9.32
C THR A 46 12.65 -27.51 8.40
N ASN A 47 12.26 -28.68 8.93
CA ASN A 47 11.36 -29.62 8.28
C ASN A 47 10.73 -30.56 9.32
N THR A 48 9.45 -30.81 9.19
CA THR A 48 8.64 -31.69 10.05
C THR A 48 9.16 -33.12 10.16
N ARG A 49 9.91 -33.64 9.17
CA ARG A 49 10.53 -34.97 9.19
C ARG A 49 12.03 -34.95 9.51
N CYS A 50 12.56 -33.83 9.99
CA CYS A 50 13.96 -33.67 10.32
C CYS A 50 14.26 -34.03 11.78
N GLY A 51 14.92 -35.18 11.98
CA GLY A 51 15.35 -35.62 13.32
C GLY A 51 16.31 -34.64 14.01
N PRO A 52 17.35 -34.12 13.32
CA PRO A 52 18.21 -33.09 13.88
C PRO A 52 17.48 -31.80 14.26
N CYS A 53 16.52 -31.35 13.44
CA CYS A 53 15.75 -30.13 13.69
C CYS A 53 14.90 -30.28 14.95
N TYR A 54 14.22 -31.43 15.09
CA TYR A 54 13.52 -31.76 16.34
C TYR A 54 14.43 -31.69 17.58
N ASN A 55 15.63 -32.27 17.50
CA ASN A 55 16.53 -32.26 18.66
C ASN A 55 17.05 -30.85 18.98
N TRP A 56 17.16 -29.97 17.98
CA TRP A 56 17.63 -28.59 18.13
C TRP A 56 16.53 -27.63 18.60
N ALA A 57 15.27 -27.84 18.23
CA ALA A 57 14.15 -26.97 18.58
C ALA A 57 14.15 -26.52 20.06
N PRO A 58 14.19 -27.40 21.08
CA PRO A 58 14.18 -26.95 22.48
C PRO A 58 15.42 -26.15 22.91
N HIS A 59 16.54 -26.28 22.20
CA HIS A 59 17.74 -25.47 22.43
C HIS A 59 17.63 -24.10 21.75
N PHE A 60 17.02 -24.05 20.57
CA PHE A 60 16.71 -22.81 19.88
C PHE A 60 15.71 -21.98 20.70
N GLU A 61 14.56 -22.57 21.08
CA GLU A 61 13.55 -21.91 21.92
C GLU A 61 14.16 -21.40 23.24
N ALA A 62 15.03 -22.19 23.88
CA ALA A 62 15.68 -21.75 25.12
C ALA A 62 16.59 -20.52 24.95
N VAL A 63 17.15 -20.30 23.75
CA VAL A 63 17.91 -19.08 23.44
C VAL A 63 16.96 -17.92 23.15
N ILE A 64 15.90 -18.15 22.40
CA ILE A 64 14.88 -17.15 22.09
C ILE A 64 14.22 -16.61 23.37
N ASP A 65 13.91 -17.49 24.32
CA ASP A 65 13.35 -17.15 25.64
C ASP A 65 14.27 -16.26 26.52
N GLU A 66 15.51 -16.00 26.10
CA GLU A 66 16.42 -15.07 26.79
C GLU A 66 16.26 -13.61 26.36
N PHE A 67 15.56 -13.36 25.25
CA PHE A 67 15.32 -12.03 24.68
C PHE A 67 13.87 -11.61 24.91
N ASP A 68 13.62 -10.29 24.90
CA ASP A 68 12.26 -9.77 25.00
C ASP A 68 11.52 -9.98 23.67
N GLU A 69 10.18 -10.07 23.71
CA GLU A 69 9.39 -10.28 22.49
C GLU A 69 9.62 -9.16 21.47
N GLU A 70 9.83 -7.93 21.94
CA GLU A 70 10.11 -6.76 21.11
C GLU A 70 11.48 -6.81 20.40
N ASP A 71 12.43 -7.62 20.88
CA ASP A 71 13.77 -7.74 20.31
C ASP A 71 13.80 -8.54 19.00
N LEU A 72 12.85 -9.45 18.79
CA LEU A 72 12.97 -10.52 17.78
C LEU A 72 11.76 -10.65 16.84
N SER A 73 12.05 -10.75 15.55
CA SER A 73 11.13 -11.26 14.54
C SER A 73 11.61 -12.64 14.10
N ILE A 74 10.79 -13.68 14.32
CA ILE A 74 11.20 -15.07 14.05
C ILE A 74 10.36 -15.65 12.92
N ILE A 75 11.02 -16.28 11.95
CA ILE A 75 10.37 -16.98 10.83
C ILE A 75 10.92 -18.41 10.75
N ALA A 76 10.04 -19.40 10.89
CA ALA A 76 10.36 -20.79 10.60
C ALA A 76 10.05 -21.09 9.12
N MET A 77 11.10 -21.29 8.33
CA MET A 77 11.04 -21.56 6.90
C MET A 77 11.13 -23.06 6.64
N HIS A 78 10.05 -23.66 6.15
CA HIS A 78 9.97 -25.11 5.94
C HIS A 78 10.54 -25.52 4.57
N VAL A 79 11.56 -26.38 4.58
CA VAL A 79 12.16 -26.93 3.35
C VAL A 79 11.56 -28.28 2.98
N ASN A 80 11.84 -28.79 1.76
CA ASN A 80 11.30 -30.07 1.29
C ASN A 80 12.16 -31.31 1.59
N TRP A 81 13.16 -31.16 2.46
CA TRP A 81 14.02 -32.26 2.91
C TRP A 81 14.21 -32.26 4.43
N PRO A 82 14.31 -33.44 5.06
CA PRO A 82 14.30 -34.78 4.45
C PRO A 82 12.90 -35.29 4.04
N GLY A 83 11.82 -34.64 4.47
CA GLY A 83 10.44 -34.99 4.08
C GLY A 83 9.85 -33.98 3.12
N ALA A 84 9.51 -34.40 1.90
CA ALA A 84 8.86 -33.51 0.94
C ALA A 84 7.38 -33.27 1.23
N ASP A 85 6.78 -34.07 2.11
CA ASP A 85 5.37 -33.99 2.55
C ASP A 85 5.17 -33.08 3.77
N ASP A 86 6.11 -32.17 4.01
CA ASP A 86 5.96 -31.11 4.99
C ASP A 86 4.83 -30.16 4.55
N PRO A 87 3.79 -29.95 5.39
CA PRO A 87 2.60 -29.23 4.96
C PRO A 87 2.86 -27.75 4.68
N TRP A 88 3.73 -27.07 5.47
CA TRP A 88 4.10 -25.67 5.21
C TRP A 88 4.89 -25.52 3.92
N TYR A 89 5.81 -26.45 3.64
CA TYR A 89 6.48 -26.46 2.34
C TYR A 89 5.50 -26.71 1.18
N GLN A 90 4.56 -27.66 1.34
CA GLN A 90 3.58 -27.96 0.29
C GLN A 90 2.59 -26.82 0.06
N ASN A 91 2.33 -26.02 1.08
CA ASN A 91 1.48 -24.84 1.02
C ASN A 91 2.05 -23.78 0.08
N ASN A 92 3.31 -23.39 0.31
CA ASN A 92 3.99 -22.39 -0.52
C ASN A 92 5.40 -22.84 -0.95
N PRO A 93 5.48 -23.77 -1.92
CA PRO A 93 6.76 -24.34 -2.33
C PRO A 93 7.64 -23.38 -3.11
N GLU A 94 7.07 -22.34 -3.72
CA GLU A 94 7.81 -21.37 -4.53
C GLU A 94 8.60 -20.41 -3.65
N ASP A 95 7.96 -19.82 -2.65
CA ASP A 95 8.59 -18.85 -1.76
C ASP A 95 9.59 -19.48 -0.80
N CYS A 96 9.23 -20.63 -0.20
CA CYS A 96 10.20 -21.39 0.59
C CYS A 96 11.46 -21.67 -0.25
N ARG A 97 11.27 -22.10 -1.51
CA ARG A 97 12.36 -22.42 -2.41
C ARG A 97 13.21 -21.22 -2.77
N ALA A 98 12.57 -20.10 -3.08
CA ALA A 98 13.26 -18.85 -3.39
C ALA A 98 14.16 -18.45 -2.21
N ARG A 99 13.63 -18.47 -0.98
CA ARG A 99 14.35 -18.04 0.23
C ARG A 99 15.55 -18.93 0.54
N TRP A 100 15.40 -20.25 0.62
CA TRP A 100 16.55 -21.12 0.93
C TRP A 100 17.58 -21.13 -0.21
N SER A 101 17.16 -20.92 -1.47
CA SER A 101 18.08 -20.87 -2.61
C SER A 101 18.90 -19.58 -2.59
N ARG A 102 18.28 -18.47 -2.15
CA ARG A 102 18.95 -17.18 -1.94
C ARG A 102 20.07 -17.27 -0.89
N TYR A 103 19.88 -18.06 0.16
CA TYR A 103 20.88 -18.31 1.19
C TYR A 103 21.84 -19.46 0.88
N GLY A 104 21.59 -20.23 -0.18
CA GLY A 104 22.43 -21.38 -0.52
C GLY A 104 22.34 -22.52 0.51
N ILE A 105 21.16 -22.71 1.11
CA ILE A 105 20.95 -23.71 2.17
C ILE A 105 20.88 -25.11 1.58
N HIS A 106 21.63 -26.02 2.20
CA HIS A 106 21.78 -27.42 1.74
C HIS A 106 21.56 -28.44 2.85
N GLY A 107 21.18 -28.00 4.05
CA GLY A 107 20.91 -28.84 5.20
C GLY A 107 20.06 -28.08 6.21
N VAL A 108 19.34 -28.84 7.05
CA VAL A 108 18.53 -28.30 8.15
C VAL A 108 18.80 -29.13 9.42
N PRO A 109 18.75 -28.54 10.64
CA PRO A 109 18.39 -27.15 10.92
C PRO A 109 19.49 -26.18 10.50
N SER A 110 19.09 -24.94 10.23
CA SER A 110 19.94 -23.90 9.67
C SER A 110 19.43 -22.54 10.15
N PHE A 111 20.25 -21.73 10.83
CA PHE A 111 19.84 -20.48 11.48
C PHE A 111 20.51 -19.25 10.85
N TRP A 112 19.72 -18.22 10.55
CA TRP A 112 20.16 -16.95 9.98
C TRP A 112 19.72 -15.81 10.89
N VAL A 113 20.62 -14.85 11.14
CA VAL A 113 20.35 -13.63 11.91
C VAL A 113 20.62 -12.45 10.99
N ASP A 114 19.61 -11.60 10.75
CA ASP A 114 19.62 -10.49 9.79
C ASP A 114 20.17 -10.87 8.40
N GLY A 115 19.78 -12.07 7.95
CA GLY A 115 20.21 -12.66 6.68
C GLY A 115 21.68 -13.08 6.61
N SER A 116 22.36 -13.15 7.76
CA SER A 116 23.71 -13.71 7.91
C SER A 116 23.66 -15.11 8.54
N GLU A 117 24.38 -16.07 7.96
CA GLU A 117 24.42 -17.45 8.46
C GLU A 117 25.07 -17.54 9.85
N VAL A 118 24.36 -18.11 10.82
CA VAL A 118 24.95 -18.54 12.09
C VAL A 118 25.54 -19.94 11.90
N SER A 119 26.84 -20.00 11.58
CA SER A 119 27.48 -21.27 11.27
C SER A 119 27.45 -22.23 12.46
N MET A 120 26.81 -23.39 12.28
CA MET A 120 26.78 -24.48 13.27
C MET A 120 27.99 -25.44 13.13
N ALA A 121 28.95 -25.13 12.27
CA ALA A 121 30.09 -26.00 12.01
C ALA A 121 31.05 -26.07 13.22
N GLY A 122 31.41 -27.29 13.62
CA GLY A 122 32.43 -27.53 14.64
C GLY A 122 31.96 -27.42 16.10
N ILE A 123 30.65 -27.21 16.33
CA ILE A 123 30.03 -27.27 17.66
C ILE A 123 30.30 -28.63 18.32
N GLN A 124 30.67 -28.63 19.61
CA GLN A 124 30.96 -29.87 20.37
C GLN A 124 29.88 -30.18 21.42
N THR A 125 29.18 -29.17 21.92
CA THR A 125 28.07 -29.27 22.89
C THR A 125 26.86 -28.46 22.43
N TRP A 126 25.69 -28.69 23.02
CA TRP A 126 24.52 -27.86 22.75
C TRP A 126 24.74 -26.40 23.19
N GLU A 127 25.34 -26.24 24.37
CA GLU A 127 25.73 -24.92 24.94
C GLU A 127 26.63 -24.11 23.99
N ASP A 128 27.55 -24.77 23.26
CA ASP A 128 28.40 -24.09 22.27
C ASP A 128 27.57 -23.50 21.10
N GLY A 129 26.49 -24.17 20.71
CA GLY A 129 25.63 -23.69 19.62
C GLY A 129 24.59 -22.68 20.08
N GLU A 130 23.99 -22.89 21.25
CA GLU A 130 23.15 -21.90 21.92
C GLU A 130 23.89 -20.57 22.05
N GLY A 131 25.15 -20.62 22.52
CA GLY A 131 26.01 -19.44 22.62
C GLY A 131 26.25 -18.74 21.27
N ARG A 132 26.39 -19.48 20.16
CA ARG A 132 26.58 -18.86 18.83
C ARG A 132 25.36 -18.11 18.34
N ILE A 133 24.17 -18.67 18.55
CA ILE A 133 22.91 -18.02 18.15
C ILE A 133 22.69 -16.78 19.02
N ARG A 134 22.87 -16.92 20.33
CA ARG A 134 22.74 -15.82 21.28
C ARG A 134 23.71 -14.68 21.01
N ASP A 135 24.99 -15.00 20.78
CA ASP A 135 26.01 -14.00 20.48
C ASP A 135 25.71 -13.26 19.16
N ALA A 136 25.19 -13.98 18.14
CA ALA A 136 24.80 -13.37 16.87
C ALA A 136 23.59 -12.43 17.02
N ILE A 137 22.58 -12.82 17.79
CA ILE A 137 21.43 -11.96 18.10
C ILE A 137 21.89 -10.73 18.88
N GLN A 138 22.68 -10.90 19.95
CA GLN A 138 23.17 -9.77 20.76
C GLN A 138 24.04 -8.82 19.94
N GLU A 139 24.92 -9.34 19.07
CA GLU A 139 25.71 -8.51 18.16
C GLU A 139 24.83 -7.71 17.19
N ALA A 140 23.70 -8.27 16.76
CA ALA A 140 22.73 -7.58 15.91
C ALA A 140 21.92 -6.52 16.68
N LEU A 141 21.50 -6.80 17.91
CA LEU A 141 20.81 -5.83 18.79
C LEU A 141 21.70 -4.64 19.18
N ASP A 142 23.02 -4.85 19.28
CA ASP A 142 23.97 -3.78 19.57
C ASP A 142 24.14 -2.78 18.38
N TRP A 143 23.53 -3.05 17.22
CA TRP A 143 23.52 -2.15 16.07
C TRP A 143 22.26 -1.28 16.02
N GLU A 144 22.48 0.03 15.98
CA GLU A 144 21.49 1.03 15.63
C GLU A 144 21.13 0.98 14.12
N THR A 145 19.88 1.28 13.78
CA THR A 145 19.37 1.31 12.40
C THR A 145 18.73 2.67 12.07
N PRO A 146 18.90 3.22 10.86
CA PRO A 146 18.26 4.47 10.45
C PRO A 146 16.81 4.29 10.00
N LEU A 147 16.25 3.09 10.19
CA LEU A 147 14.90 2.71 9.76
C LEU A 147 14.04 2.35 10.95
N ASP A 148 12.88 2.98 11.03
CA ASP A 148 11.76 2.58 11.87
C ASP A 148 10.70 1.91 11.01
N LEU A 149 10.14 0.81 11.51
CA LEU A 149 9.07 0.08 10.86
C LEU A 149 7.86 0.06 11.79
N ASN A 150 6.71 0.45 11.27
CA ASN A 150 5.43 0.20 11.91
C ASN A 150 4.59 -0.66 10.96
N VAL A 151 4.04 -1.77 11.47
CA VAL A 151 3.29 -2.75 10.67
C VAL A 151 1.92 -2.91 11.29
N ALA A 152 0.90 -2.84 10.45
CA ALA A 152 -0.46 -3.18 10.81
C ALA A 152 -0.99 -4.23 9.84
N VAL A 153 -1.84 -5.12 10.34
CA VAL A 153 -2.53 -6.12 9.53
C VAL A 153 -4.01 -6.13 9.89
N GLY A 154 -4.85 -6.13 8.86
CA GLY A 154 -6.30 -6.25 8.97
C GLY A 154 -6.84 -7.29 8.01
N ILE A 155 -7.98 -7.89 8.36
CA ILE A 155 -8.73 -8.76 7.45
C ILE A 155 -9.97 -8.01 6.99
N PHE A 156 -10.14 -7.94 5.68
CA PHE A 156 -11.37 -7.44 5.09
C PHE A 156 -11.94 -8.46 4.13
N GLU A 157 -13.16 -8.90 4.40
CA GLU A 157 -13.78 -10.03 3.69
C GLU A 157 -12.84 -11.25 3.65
N ASP A 158 -12.33 -11.58 2.47
CA ASP A 158 -11.43 -12.71 2.20
C ASP A 158 -10.00 -12.26 1.85
N ILE A 159 -9.59 -11.05 2.22
CA ILE A 159 -8.27 -10.48 1.92
C ILE A 159 -7.56 -10.07 3.22
N PHE A 160 -6.29 -10.45 3.36
CA PHE A 160 -5.37 -9.82 4.30
C PHE A 160 -4.82 -8.54 3.68
N MET A 161 -4.94 -7.42 4.40
CA MET A 161 -4.29 -6.18 4.05
C MET A 161 -3.20 -5.87 5.07
N ILE A 162 -1.98 -5.67 4.58
CA ILE A 162 -0.81 -5.36 5.40
C ILE A 162 -0.32 -3.98 5.00
N ASN A 163 -0.30 -3.06 5.96
CA ASN A 163 0.30 -1.75 5.77
C ASN A 163 1.62 -1.71 6.54
N VAL A 164 2.68 -1.25 5.86
CA VAL A 164 4.02 -1.08 6.44
C VAL A 164 4.42 0.37 6.25
N GLN A 165 4.54 1.11 7.34
CA GLN A 165 5.14 2.43 7.35
C GLN A 165 6.62 2.33 7.70
N ILE A 166 7.42 2.97 6.88
CA ILE A 166 8.87 2.95 6.97
C ILE A 166 9.31 4.39 7.08
N THR A 167 9.89 4.76 8.20
CA THR A 167 10.49 6.09 8.39
C THR A 167 12.00 5.95 8.33
N SER A 168 12.68 6.87 7.64
CA SER A 168 14.14 6.88 7.62
C SER A 168 14.74 8.21 8.03
N GLU A 169 15.81 8.16 8.81
CA GLU A 169 16.62 9.32 9.17
C GLU A 169 17.74 9.61 8.15
N GLU A 170 17.90 8.77 7.12
CA GLU A 170 18.88 8.96 6.05
C GLU A 170 18.30 8.63 4.67
N GLU A 171 18.88 9.20 3.60
CA GLU A 171 18.51 8.83 2.23
C GLU A 171 19.04 7.43 1.88
N LEU A 172 18.13 6.52 1.51
CA LEU A 172 18.41 5.13 1.19
C LEU A 172 17.77 4.74 -0.15
N GLU A 173 18.55 4.04 -0.98
CA GLU A 173 18.10 3.56 -2.29
C GLU A 173 18.22 2.04 -2.42
N ASN A 174 17.45 1.47 -3.34
CA ASN A 174 17.48 0.04 -3.67
C ASN A 174 17.17 -0.86 -2.46
N LEU A 175 16.26 -0.40 -1.60
CA LEU A 175 15.72 -1.18 -0.50
C LEU A 175 14.71 -2.19 -1.04
N ARG A 176 14.57 -3.29 -0.30
CA ARG A 176 13.53 -4.30 -0.55
C ARG A 176 12.76 -4.56 0.73
N LEU A 177 11.49 -4.22 0.73
CA LEU A 177 10.55 -4.64 1.75
C LEU A 177 10.12 -6.08 1.44
N GLN A 178 10.22 -6.95 2.42
CA GLN A 178 9.67 -8.29 2.41
C GLN A 178 8.63 -8.40 3.52
N VAL A 179 7.55 -9.11 3.27
CA VAL A 179 6.47 -9.33 4.23
C VAL A 179 6.18 -10.82 4.25
N ALA A 180 6.14 -11.43 5.43
CA ALA A 180 5.80 -12.83 5.62
C ALA A 180 4.56 -12.97 6.50
N MET A 181 3.59 -13.74 6.01
CA MET A 181 2.46 -14.19 6.83
C MET A 181 2.83 -15.49 7.50
N LEU A 182 2.63 -15.56 8.82
CA LEU A 182 3.07 -16.67 9.65
C LEU A 182 1.93 -17.28 10.45
N GLU A 183 1.99 -18.59 10.62
CA GLU A 183 1.25 -19.30 11.65
C GLU A 183 2.07 -19.31 12.95
N ILE A 184 1.55 -18.68 14.01
CA ILE A 184 2.24 -18.53 15.30
C ILE A 184 2.50 -19.88 15.93
N PHE A 185 1.46 -20.74 16.02
CA PHE A 185 1.59 -22.08 16.56
C PHE A 185 0.68 -23.10 15.88
N ASN A 186 1.25 -24.28 15.58
CA ASN A 186 0.48 -25.43 15.15
C ASN A 186 0.96 -26.73 15.80
N ASN A 187 0.01 -27.53 16.27
CA ASN A 187 0.27 -28.80 16.92
C ASN A 187 0.26 -30.01 15.95
N TYR A 188 0.54 -29.77 14.66
CA TYR A 188 0.62 -30.80 13.61
C TYR A 188 1.60 -31.91 14.01
N THR A 189 1.19 -33.17 13.80
CA THR A 189 2.04 -34.33 14.06
C THR A 189 2.29 -35.08 12.75
N PRO A 190 3.54 -35.14 12.24
CA PRO A 190 3.89 -35.82 10.97
C PRO A 190 3.76 -37.35 11.03
N GLY A 191 3.43 -37.90 12.21
CA GLY A 191 3.41 -39.31 12.54
C GLY A 191 4.81 -39.88 12.82
N GLY A 192 4.86 -41.11 13.35
CA GLY A 192 6.13 -41.77 13.68
C GLY A 192 6.74 -41.26 14.99
N ASN A 193 8.04 -40.93 14.97
CA ASN A 193 8.79 -40.44 16.13
C ASN A 193 9.02 -38.92 16.10
N TYR A 194 8.30 -38.18 15.25
CA TYR A 194 8.40 -36.73 15.13
C TYR A 194 7.31 -36.09 16.02
N PRO A 195 7.65 -35.16 16.93
CA PRO A 195 6.67 -34.55 17.82
C PRO A 195 5.83 -33.49 17.08
N PRO A 196 4.80 -32.96 17.74
CA PRO A 196 4.17 -31.71 17.35
C PRO A 196 4.85 -30.48 17.97
N GLY A 197 4.32 -29.29 17.67
CA GLY A 197 4.72 -28.01 18.25
C GLY A 197 5.61 -27.22 17.30
N HIS A 198 4.98 -26.67 16.26
CA HIS A 198 5.63 -25.84 15.24
C HIS A 198 5.29 -24.38 15.51
N HIS A 199 6.30 -23.50 15.47
CA HIS A 199 6.17 -22.10 15.85
C HIS A 199 6.60 -21.18 14.71
N ASN A 200 5.91 -20.04 14.55
CA ASN A 200 6.22 -18.97 13.58
C ASN A 200 6.43 -19.49 12.14
N ALA A 201 5.67 -20.50 11.73
CA ALA A 201 5.85 -21.16 10.45
C ALA A 201 5.35 -20.28 9.29
N MET A 202 6.21 -20.05 8.30
CA MET A 202 5.86 -19.22 7.14
C MET A 202 4.76 -19.88 6.32
N LEU A 203 3.73 -19.09 6.02
CA LEU A 203 2.59 -19.45 5.17
C LEU A 203 2.73 -18.84 3.78
N ASP A 204 3.05 -17.55 3.74
CA ASP A 204 3.16 -16.78 2.50
C ASP A 204 4.23 -15.68 2.56
N LEU A 205 4.83 -15.33 1.41
CA LEU A 205 5.60 -14.10 1.24
C LEU A 205 4.80 -13.14 0.35
N VAL A 206 4.50 -11.94 0.87
CA VAL A 206 3.59 -10.99 0.22
C VAL A 206 4.39 -9.79 -0.33
N PRO A 207 4.16 -9.37 -1.58
CA PRO A 207 3.27 -9.97 -2.58
C PRO A 207 3.84 -11.26 -3.22
N ASP A 208 5.15 -11.45 -3.14
CA ASP A 208 5.87 -12.67 -3.55
C ASP A 208 7.31 -12.63 -2.97
N ASN A 209 8.12 -13.66 -3.24
CA ASN A 209 9.54 -13.67 -2.82
C ASN A 209 10.44 -12.53 -3.36
N ASN A 210 10.01 -11.78 -4.38
CA ASN A 210 10.73 -10.58 -4.81
C ASN A 210 10.49 -9.42 -3.84
N GLY A 211 9.37 -9.39 -3.10
CA GLY A 211 9.02 -8.26 -2.24
C GLY A 211 8.85 -6.95 -3.03
N THR A 212 8.76 -5.84 -2.31
CA THR A 212 8.56 -4.50 -2.88
C THR A 212 9.87 -3.73 -2.89
N ILE A 213 10.30 -3.26 -4.07
CA ILE A 213 11.49 -2.40 -4.21
C ILE A 213 11.09 -0.94 -4.01
N PHE A 214 11.84 -0.22 -3.17
CA PHE A 214 11.61 1.19 -2.92
C PHE A 214 12.92 1.93 -2.61
N SER A 215 12.82 3.26 -2.58
CA SER A 215 13.82 4.18 -2.05
C SER A 215 13.10 5.13 -1.09
N ILE A 216 13.84 5.72 -0.16
CA ILE A 216 13.31 6.63 0.85
C ILE A 216 14.33 7.75 1.10
N GLY A 217 13.86 8.98 1.19
CA GLY A 217 14.65 10.16 1.48
C GLY A 217 14.93 10.35 2.98
N GLU A 218 15.83 11.29 3.28
CA GLU A 218 16.16 11.67 4.65
C GLU A 218 14.95 12.32 5.35
N ASN A 219 14.55 11.79 6.51
CA ASN A 219 13.37 12.16 7.29
C ASN A 219 12.03 11.99 6.55
N GLU A 220 12.00 11.09 5.57
CA GLU A 220 10.77 10.70 4.87
C GLU A 220 10.12 9.49 5.56
N THR A 221 8.80 9.42 5.48
CA THR A 221 8.01 8.22 5.78
C THR A 221 7.34 7.74 4.50
N VAL A 222 7.51 6.46 4.18
CA VAL A 222 6.83 5.80 3.06
C VAL A 222 5.87 4.76 3.63
N SER A 223 4.61 4.80 3.19
CA SER A 223 3.59 3.81 3.52
C SER A 223 3.43 2.85 2.33
N ILE A 224 3.63 1.55 2.55
CA ILE A 224 3.47 0.51 1.52
C ILE A 224 2.39 -0.45 1.99
N THR A 225 1.32 -0.55 1.21
CA THR A 225 0.26 -1.54 1.42
C THR A 225 0.44 -2.71 0.46
N VAL A 226 0.37 -3.93 0.98
CA VAL A 226 0.33 -5.17 0.21
C VAL A 226 -0.86 -6.02 0.66
N GLU A 227 -1.35 -6.86 -0.24
CA GLU A 227 -2.50 -7.72 0.01
C GLU A 227 -2.24 -9.15 -0.43
N THR A 228 -2.89 -10.10 0.24
CA THR A 228 -2.93 -11.51 -0.14
C THR A 228 -4.28 -12.11 0.21
N ASP A 229 -4.66 -13.20 -0.45
CA ASP A 229 -5.89 -13.93 -0.14
C ASP A 229 -5.86 -14.40 1.33
N ARG A 230 -7.02 -14.51 1.96
CA ARG A 230 -7.13 -15.05 3.32
C ARG A 230 -6.82 -16.55 3.37
N ASP A 231 -7.06 -17.27 2.27
CA ASP A 231 -6.82 -18.71 2.15
C ASP A 231 -5.34 -19.03 1.84
N ILE A 232 -4.44 -18.55 2.71
CA ILE A 232 -2.98 -18.76 2.62
C ILE A 232 -2.52 -20.02 3.37
N GLY A 233 -3.44 -20.79 3.95
CA GLY A 233 -3.13 -21.94 4.79
C GLY A 233 -3.51 -23.28 4.18
N TRP A 234 -2.81 -24.34 4.59
CA TRP A 234 -3.16 -25.71 4.19
C TRP A 234 -4.30 -26.31 5.04
N HIS A 235 -4.83 -25.54 5.98
CA HIS A 235 -5.99 -25.87 6.82
C HIS A 235 -6.76 -24.59 7.20
N GLU A 236 -7.96 -24.77 7.76
CA GLU A 236 -8.70 -23.69 8.40
C GLU A 236 -7.88 -23.15 9.58
N MET A 237 -7.50 -21.88 9.50
CA MET A 237 -6.65 -21.22 10.48
C MET A 237 -7.47 -20.35 11.43
N ASP A 238 -7.01 -20.32 12.68
CA ASP A 238 -7.55 -19.45 13.72
C ASP A 238 -6.95 -18.04 13.55
N PRO A 239 -7.76 -16.97 13.40
CA PRO A 239 -7.28 -15.59 13.38
C PRO A 239 -6.28 -15.27 14.50
N ASP A 240 -6.49 -15.83 15.70
CA ASP A 240 -5.64 -15.61 16.87
C ASP A 240 -4.24 -16.25 16.74
N GLU A 241 -4.02 -17.10 15.73
CA GLU A 241 -2.76 -17.80 15.46
C GLU A 241 -2.01 -17.21 14.24
N PHE A 242 -2.35 -15.99 13.81
CA PHE A 242 -1.64 -15.29 12.73
C PHE A 242 -0.75 -14.15 13.22
N SER A 243 0.42 -14.06 12.60
CA SER A 243 1.25 -12.86 12.70
C SER A 243 1.83 -12.50 11.33
N CYS A 244 2.21 -11.24 11.20
CA CYS A 244 2.90 -10.70 10.05
C CYS A 244 4.30 -10.26 10.49
N VAL A 245 5.31 -10.60 9.70
CA VAL A 245 6.68 -10.08 9.87
C VAL A 245 7.06 -9.31 8.62
N ALA A 246 7.37 -8.03 8.77
CA ALA A 246 7.93 -7.19 7.71
C ALA A 246 9.41 -6.95 7.97
N TRP A 247 10.24 -6.91 6.93
CA TRP A 247 11.65 -6.53 7.07
C TRP A 247 12.19 -5.84 5.83
N VAL A 248 13.15 -4.94 6.04
CA VAL A 248 13.80 -4.18 4.97
C VAL A 248 15.22 -4.69 4.76
N GLU A 249 15.50 -5.13 3.53
CA GLU A 249 16.83 -5.55 3.08
C GLU A 249 17.51 -4.42 2.29
N ALA A 250 18.83 -4.28 2.46
CA ALA A 250 19.63 -3.35 1.66
C ALA A 250 20.78 -4.07 0.98
N GLY A 251 20.69 -4.27 -0.34
CA GLY A 251 21.76 -4.81 -1.18
C GLY A 251 22.38 -6.14 -0.71
N GLY A 252 21.92 -7.27 -1.25
CA GLY A 252 22.37 -8.60 -0.81
C GLY A 252 21.34 -9.24 0.10
N ASN A 253 21.75 -9.85 1.21
CA ASN A 253 20.84 -10.52 2.16
C ASN A 253 20.75 -9.79 3.50
N TRP A 254 21.48 -8.69 3.68
CA TRP A 254 21.54 -7.98 4.96
C TRP A 254 20.19 -7.32 5.28
N VAL A 255 19.66 -7.61 6.47
CA VAL A 255 18.44 -7.00 7.01
C VAL A 255 18.81 -5.79 7.85
N ARG A 256 18.21 -4.65 7.52
CA ARG A 256 18.43 -3.39 8.25
C ARG A 256 17.55 -3.29 9.49
N GLN A 257 16.25 -3.57 9.31
CA GLN A 257 15.23 -3.53 10.34
C GLN A 257 14.16 -4.57 10.03
N SER A 258 13.51 -5.08 11.07
CA SER A 258 12.30 -5.89 10.96
C SER A 258 11.24 -5.39 11.94
N GLU A 259 10.00 -5.79 11.74
CA GLU A 259 8.93 -5.64 12.71
C GLU A 259 7.99 -6.85 12.63
N LYS A 260 7.40 -7.23 13.76
CA LYS A 260 6.38 -8.27 13.86
C LYS A 260 5.12 -7.65 14.46
N VAL A 261 3.97 -7.97 13.87
CA VAL A 261 2.67 -7.62 14.43
C VAL A 261 1.78 -8.85 14.49
N LEU A 262 1.01 -8.99 15.56
CA LEU A 262 -0.02 -10.03 15.64
C LEU A 262 -1.30 -9.55 14.94
N LEU A 263 -2.06 -10.47 14.35
CA LEU A 263 -3.40 -10.12 13.91
C LEU A 263 -4.22 -9.70 15.15
N GLY A 264 -4.87 -8.54 15.05
CA GLY A 264 -5.64 -7.97 16.13
C GLY A 264 -4.87 -7.01 17.02
N GLU A 265 -3.57 -6.82 16.80
CA GLU A 265 -2.76 -5.82 17.50
C GLU A 265 -2.91 -4.45 16.82
N GLY A 266 -3.53 -3.51 17.54
CA GLY A 266 -3.86 -2.19 17.02
C GLY A 266 -5.06 -2.15 16.06
N PRO A 267 -5.59 -0.94 15.78
CA PRO A 267 -6.64 -0.74 14.79
C PRO A 267 -6.10 -0.87 13.37
N PHE A 268 -6.98 -1.22 12.43
CA PHE A 268 -6.66 -1.16 11.00
C PHE A 268 -7.84 -0.54 10.26
N VAL A 269 -7.77 0.75 9.98
CA VAL A 269 -8.86 1.49 9.32
C VAL A 269 -8.56 1.67 7.84
N ARG A 270 -9.52 1.30 6.99
CA ARG A 270 -9.44 1.57 5.54
C ARG A 270 -10.54 2.50 5.07
N MET A 271 -10.26 3.20 3.97
CA MET A 271 -11.29 3.87 3.17
C MET A 271 -11.93 2.85 2.22
N MET A 272 -13.26 2.76 2.25
CA MET A 272 -14.03 1.82 1.44
C MET A 272 -14.36 2.41 0.07
N GLU A 273 -14.96 3.59 0.09
CA GLU A 273 -15.40 4.30 -1.10
C GLU A 273 -15.29 5.80 -0.86
N ILE A 274 -15.09 6.55 -1.94
CA ILE A 274 -15.20 7.99 -1.97
C ILE A 274 -16.03 8.42 -3.19
N GLU A 275 -16.97 9.32 -2.95
CA GLU A 275 -17.83 9.93 -3.94
C GLU A 275 -17.57 11.44 -3.98
N PHE A 276 -17.40 11.97 -5.19
CA PHE A 276 -17.35 13.40 -5.44
C PHE A 276 -18.70 13.86 -5.99
N SER A 277 -19.39 14.73 -5.25
CA SER A 277 -20.72 15.22 -5.58
C SER A 277 -20.75 16.73 -5.73
N ASP A 278 -21.27 17.20 -6.86
CA ASP A 278 -21.47 18.61 -7.19
C ASP A 278 -22.93 19.07 -6.95
N GLU A 279 -23.82 18.24 -6.38
CA GLU A 279 -25.25 18.54 -6.29
C GLU A 279 -25.59 19.85 -5.55
N GLU A 280 -24.88 20.15 -4.45
CA GLU A 280 -25.17 21.36 -3.65
C GLU A 280 -24.38 22.60 -4.10
N GLY A 281 -23.16 22.40 -4.62
CA GLY A 281 -22.22 23.48 -4.96
C GLY A 281 -21.91 23.63 -6.45
N GLY A 282 -22.62 22.89 -7.30
CA GLY A 282 -22.47 22.83 -8.75
C GLY A 282 -23.80 22.67 -9.49
N ASN A 283 -23.80 21.91 -10.57
CA ASN A 283 -24.93 21.78 -11.49
C ASN A 283 -25.74 20.47 -11.30
N GLY A 284 -25.21 19.52 -10.51
CA GLY A 284 -25.78 18.22 -10.19
C GLY A 284 -25.71 17.22 -11.33
N ASP A 285 -24.69 17.29 -12.18
CA ASP A 285 -24.49 16.35 -13.31
C ASP A 285 -23.54 15.19 -12.98
N GLY A 286 -22.98 15.16 -11.76
CA GLY A 286 -22.14 14.09 -11.28
C GLY A 286 -20.67 14.22 -11.68
N ARG A 287 -20.25 15.37 -12.21
CA ARG A 287 -18.84 15.65 -12.48
C ARG A 287 -18.41 16.99 -11.86
N PRO A 288 -17.28 17.03 -11.15
CA PRO A 288 -16.66 18.29 -10.76
C PRO A 288 -16.32 19.18 -11.96
N GLU A 289 -16.86 20.40 -12.01
CA GLU A 289 -16.58 21.38 -13.07
C GLU A 289 -16.01 22.72 -12.56
N ALA A 290 -15.45 23.50 -13.49
CA ALA A 290 -14.89 24.81 -13.25
C ALA A 290 -15.86 25.75 -12.51
N GLY A 291 -15.40 26.28 -11.37
CA GLY A 291 -16.13 27.22 -10.53
C GLY A 291 -17.01 26.60 -9.45
N GLU A 292 -17.19 25.28 -9.47
CA GLU A 292 -18.03 24.55 -8.52
C GLU A 292 -17.33 24.25 -7.20
N THR A 293 -18.12 24.05 -6.15
CA THR A 293 -17.67 23.48 -4.87
C THR A 293 -18.23 22.08 -4.75
N VAL A 294 -17.35 21.11 -4.54
CA VAL A 294 -17.65 19.68 -4.60
C VAL A 294 -17.50 19.08 -3.22
N ASN A 295 -18.50 18.30 -2.82
CA ASN A 295 -18.46 17.49 -1.61
C ASN A 295 -17.72 16.18 -1.89
N ALA A 296 -16.78 15.82 -1.02
CA ALA A 296 -16.12 14.54 -0.99
C ALA A 296 -16.64 13.75 0.22
N THR A 297 -17.52 12.79 -0.07
CA THR A 297 -18.11 11.89 0.92
C THR A 297 -17.44 10.53 0.82
N MET A 298 -17.09 9.93 1.94
CA MET A 298 -16.42 8.64 1.99
C MET A 298 -16.89 7.82 3.17
N SER A 299 -16.75 6.50 3.03
CA SER A 299 -16.96 5.53 4.10
C SER A 299 -15.64 4.90 4.53
N LEU A 300 -15.56 4.59 5.82
CA LEU A 300 -14.43 3.98 6.49
C LEU A 300 -14.90 2.68 7.14
N GLU A 301 -14.00 1.71 7.22
CA GLU A 301 -14.20 0.45 7.94
C GLU A 301 -12.97 0.17 8.81
N ASN A 302 -13.17 -0.12 10.09
CA ASN A 302 -12.13 -0.70 10.93
C ASN A 302 -12.19 -2.22 10.80
N ALA A 303 -11.05 -2.86 10.56
CA ALA A 303 -10.98 -4.29 10.31
C ALA A 303 -11.63 -5.10 11.43
N PRO A 304 -12.46 -6.11 11.10
CA PRO A 304 -12.83 -7.15 12.05
C PRO A 304 -11.61 -7.78 12.71
N PHE A 305 -11.76 -8.20 13.97
CA PHE A 305 -10.69 -8.81 14.80
C PHE A 305 -9.60 -7.85 15.30
N ASN A 306 -9.57 -6.58 14.86
CA ASN A 306 -8.64 -5.55 15.34
C ASN A 306 -9.14 -4.78 16.58
N GLU A 307 -8.27 -4.02 17.22
CA GLU A 307 -8.67 -3.16 18.33
C GLU A 307 -9.60 -2.02 17.85
N ASP A 308 -10.35 -1.43 18.78
CA ASP A 308 -11.15 -0.25 18.50
C ASP A 308 -10.21 0.90 18.09
N ALA A 309 -10.56 1.61 17.02
CA ALA A 309 -9.84 2.80 16.60
C ALA A 309 -10.40 4.03 17.32
N GLU A 310 -9.52 4.86 17.84
CA GLU A 310 -9.83 6.15 18.45
C GLU A 310 -9.25 7.26 17.58
N SER A 311 -9.90 8.43 17.58
CA SER A 311 -9.40 9.65 16.93
C SER A 311 -8.94 9.41 15.48
N VAL A 312 -9.77 8.73 14.68
CA VAL A 312 -9.48 8.48 13.26
C VAL A 312 -9.55 9.80 12.51
N GLU A 313 -8.40 10.36 12.16
CA GLU A 313 -8.27 11.60 11.41
C GLU A 313 -8.19 11.28 9.91
N VAL A 314 -9.07 11.90 9.13
CA VAL A 314 -9.06 11.79 7.67
C VAL A 314 -8.80 13.16 7.07
N THR A 315 -7.83 13.25 6.18
CA THR A 315 -7.46 14.48 5.48
C THR A 315 -7.51 14.31 3.97
N LEU A 316 -7.96 15.34 3.26
CA LEU A 316 -7.98 15.45 1.81
C LEU A 316 -6.96 16.51 1.38
N SER A 317 -6.11 16.16 0.43
CA SER A 317 -5.14 17.06 -0.18
C SER A 317 -5.09 16.90 -1.69
N CYS A 318 -4.60 17.93 -2.37
CA CYS A 318 -4.40 17.95 -3.82
C CYS A 318 -3.28 18.94 -4.13
N ASP A 319 -2.36 18.53 -5.01
CA ASP A 319 -1.22 19.38 -5.44
C ASP A 319 -1.56 20.23 -6.68
N ASP A 320 -2.74 20.05 -7.27
CA ASP A 320 -3.15 20.80 -8.46
C ASP A 320 -3.47 22.27 -8.13
N GLU A 321 -2.83 23.21 -8.84
CA GLU A 321 -3.00 24.65 -8.61
C GLU A 321 -4.42 25.16 -8.89
N GLY A 322 -5.21 24.42 -9.68
CA GLY A 322 -6.59 24.71 -10.01
C GLY A 322 -7.61 24.24 -8.96
N ILE A 323 -7.16 23.56 -7.90
CA ILE A 323 -8.00 23.00 -6.85
C ILE A 323 -7.71 23.66 -5.50
N GLU A 324 -8.74 24.23 -4.88
CA GLU A 324 -8.68 24.79 -3.53
C GLU A 324 -9.37 23.83 -2.55
N ILE A 325 -8.63 23.26 -1.59
CA ILE A 325 -9.25 22.47 -0.51
C ILE A 325 -9.91 23.43 0.50
N VAL A 326 -11.23 23.30 0.66
CA VAL A 326 -12.06 24.20 1.49
C VAL A 326 -12.28 23.61 2.88
N GLU A 327 -12.73 22.36 2.95
CA GLU A 327 -12.88 21.59 4.19
C GLU A 327 -11.95 20.37 4.09
N PRO A 328 -10.75 20.44 4.70
CA PRO A 328 -9.68 19.48 4.42
C PRO A 328 -9.74 18.22 5.26
N ALA A 329 -10.50 18.21 6.37
CA ALA A 329 -10.43 17.10 7.32
C ALA A 329 -11.73 16.87 8.09
N PHE A 330 -11.93 15.61 8.49
CA PHE A 330 -12.92 15.22 9.49
C PHE A 330 -12.29 14.18 10.43
N THR A 331 -12.93 13.97 11.58
CA THR A 331 -12.46 13.01 12.59
C THR A 331 -13.60 12.12 13.02
N VAL A 332 -13.35 10.81 13.10
CA VAL A 332 -14.22 9.84 13.78
C VAL A 332 -13.61 9.55 15.15
N GLU A 333 -14.28 10.03 16.21
CA GLU A 333 -13.76 9.95 17.57
C GLU A 333 -13.52 8.50 18.05
N ASN A 334 -14.43 7.58 17.68
CA ASN A 334 -14.32 6.16 17.97
C ASN A 334 -14.93 5.36 16.82
N LEU A 335 -14.23 4.35 16.36
CA LEU A 335 -14.66 3.39 15.35
C LEU A 335 -14.32 1.98 15.84
N GLY A 336 -15.33 1.28 16.36
CA GLY A 336 -15.12 -0.03 17.00
C GLY A 336 -14.65 -1.11 16.03
N ASN A 337 -14.21 -2.25 16.57
CA ASN A 337 -13.87 -3.45 15.80
C ASN A 337 -14.99 -3.83 14.82
N GLY A 338 -14.67 -3.88 13.53
CA GLY A 338 -15.63 -4.24 12.47
C GLY A 338 -16.74 -3.21 12.25
N GLU A 339 -16.63 -2.01 12.81
CA GLU A 339 -17.59 -0.92 12.59
C GLU A 339 -17.23 -0.10 11.34
N GLU A 340 -18.28 0.49 10.77
CA GLU A 340 -18.19 1.42 9.65
C GLU A 340 -18.59 2.84 10.11
N ALA A 341 -18.01 3.84 9.47
CA ALA A 341 -18.39 5.24 9.63
C ALA A 341 -18.32 5.98 8.30
N ASP A 342 -18.94 7.15 8.22
CA ASP A 342 -18.90 8.02 7.05
C ASP A 342 -18.87 9.50 7.47
N ASN A 343 -18.60 10.37 6.52
CA ASN A 343 -18.65 11.82 6.69
C ASN A 343 -19.84 12.47 5.95
N ALA A 344 -20.92 11.76 5.63
CA ALA A 344 -22.01 12.28 4.82
C ALA A 344 -22.72 13.48 5.47
N ASP A 345 -22.77 13.53 6.80
CA ASP A 345 -23.36 14.66 7.56
C ASP A 345 -22.48 15.93 7.52
N ASN A 346 -21.17 15.79 7.26
CA ASN A 346 -20.21 16.89 7.19
C ASN A 346 -19.07 16.54 6.21
N PRO A 347 -19.33 16.61 4.89
CA PRO A 347 -18.38 16.16 3.88
C PRO A 347 -17.12 17.03 3.86
N LEU A 348 -16.03 16.44 3.38
CA LEU A 348 -14.87 17.22 2.96
C LEU A 348 -15.24 18.02 1.71
N GLN A 349 -14.54 19.12 1.44
CA GLN A 349 -14.88 19.99 0.32
C GLN A 349 -13.65 20.51 -0.39
N PHE A 350 -13.75 20.58 -1.72
CA PHE A 350 -12.82 21.32 -2.56
C PHE A 350 -13.56 22.20 -3.55
N ARG A 351 -12.89 23.24 -4.05
CA ARG A 351 -13.40 24.15 -5.06
C ARG A 351 -12.53 24.10 -6.30
N VAL A 352 -13.17 24.02 -7.46
CA VAL A 352 -12.49 24.07 -8.76
C VAL A 352 -12.38 25.53 -9.22
N ALA A 353 -11.23 25.92 -9.74
CA ALA A 353 -11.02 27.27 -10.28
C ALA A 353 -11.99 27.59 -11.43
N ASP A 354 -12.37 28.88 -11.56
CA ASP A 354 -13.32 29.31 -12.60
C ASP A 354 -12.75 29.17 -14.02
N ASP A 355 -11.42 29.19 -14.17
CA ASP A 355 -10.68 29.06 -15.42
C ASP A 355 -9.93 27.72 -15.54
N PHE A 356 -10.39 26.70 -14.82
CA PHE A 356 -9.80 25.37 -14.83
C PHE A 356 -9.76 24.77 -16.24
N GLU A 357 -8.58 24.35 -16.69
CA GLU A 357 -8.40 23.65 -17.97
C GLU A 357 -8.69 22.15 -17.76
N THR A 358 -9.46 21.49 -18.63
CA THR A 358 -9.84 20.08 -18.45
C THR A 358 -8.63 19.15 -18.41
N HIS A 359 -8.47 18.41 -17.29
CA HIS A 359 -7.51 17.33 -17.14
C HIS A 359 -7.84 16.45 -15.92
N PRO A 360 -7.27 15.23 -15.83
CA PRO A 360 -7.35 14.39 -14.63
C PRO A 360 -6.59 15.01 -13.46
N VAL A 361 -7.22 15.02 -12.29
CA VAL A 361 -6.65 15.48 -11.03
C VAL A 361 -6.58 14.30 -10.05
N THR A 362 -5.45 14.17 -9.37
CA THR A 362 -5.25 13.18 -8.31
C THR A 362 -5.36 13.84 -6.94
N PHE A 363 -6.33 13.37 -6.16
CA PHE A 363 -6.50 13.70 -4.74
C PHE A 363 -5.81 12.65 -3.89
N THR A 364 -5.20 13.09 -2.78
CA THR A 364 -4.66 12.19 -1.77
C THR A 364 -5.54 12.26 -0.53
N VAL A 365 -6.12 11.11 -0.15
CA VAL A 365 -6.82 10.93 1.12
C VAL A 365 -5.90 10.20 2.07
N THR A 366 -5.65 10.80 3.23
CA THR A 366 -4.83 10.20 4.28
C THR A 366 -5.71 9.89 5.49
N VAL A 367 -5.65 8.65 5.97
CA VAL A 367 -6.36 8.16 7.16
C VAL A 367 -5.32 7.82 8.22
N VAL A 368 -5.42 8.42 9.40
CA VAL A 368 -4.56 8.13 10.56
C VAL A 368 -5.43 7.67 11.72
N SER A 369 -5.09 6.56 12.36
CA SER A 369 -5.85 6.02 13.51
C SER A 369 -4.98 5.80 14.74
N GLU A 370 -5.54 6.04 15.92
CA GLU A 370 -4.95 5.68 17.20
C GLU A 370 -5.66 4.46 17.82
N PRO A 371 -4.99 3.68 18.70
CA PRO A 371 -3.58 3.78 19.08
C PRO A 371 -2.63 3.34 17.94
N GLY A 372 -1.43 3.92 17.92
CA GLY A 372 -0.32 3.48 17.06
C GLY A 372 -0.02 4.41 15.89
N GLY A 373 -0.92 5.34 15.58
CA GLY A 373 -0.72 6.39 14.58
C GLY A 373 -0.56 5.86 13.15
N MET A 374 -1.20 4.73 12.83
CA MET A 374 -1.05 4.11 11.51
C MET A 374 -1.67 4.99 10.42
N GLU A 375 -0.86 5.46 9.48
CA GLU A 375 -1.23 6.18 8.28
C GLU A 375 -1.45 5.27 7.05
N SER A 376 -2.65 5.35 6.47
CA SER A 376 -2.98 4.82 5.14
C SER A 376 -3.27 5.96 4.16
N SER A 377 -2.69 5.90 2.96
CA SER A 377 -2.87 6.92 1.92
C SER A 377 -3.53 6.32 0.67
N TYR A 378 -4.50 7.04 0.10
CA TYR A 378 -5.26 6.64 -1.09
C TYR A 378 -5.15 7.73 -2.15
N HIS A 379 -4.83 7.34 -3.38
CA HIS A 379 -4.71 8.26 -4.52
C HIS A 379 -5.90 8.09 -5.46
N ILE A 380 -6.76 9.10 -5.50
CA ILE A 380 -8.03 9.07 -6.22
C ILE A 380 -7.92 10.03 -7.40
N THR A 381 -7.93 9.47 -8.62
CA THR A 381 -7.84 10.27 -9.84
C THR A 381 -9.20 10.40 -10.49
N THR A 382 -9.63 11.64 -10.76
CA THR A 382 -10.88 11.93 -11.46
C THR A 382 -10.67 12.99 -12.54
N MET A 383 -11.46 12.93 -13.61
CA MET A 383 -11.47 13.98 -14.64
C MET A 383 -12.27 15.18 -14.13
N ILE A 384 -11.64 16.36 -14.10
CA ILE A 384 -12.32 17.63 -13.80
C ILE A 384 -12.70 18.29 -15.12
N ASN A 385 -13.94 18.80 -15.21
CA ASN A 385 -14.66 19.16 -16.44
C ASN A 385 -14.96 17.97 -17.37
N TRP A 386 -15.92 18.15 -18.27
CA TRP A 386 -16.13 17.26 -19.42
C TRP A 386 -15.07 17.53 -20.51
N PRO A 387 -14.33 16.53 -20.98
CA PRO A 387 -13.46 16.69 -22.14
C PRO A 387 -14.29 16.84 -23.42
N ASP A 388 -13.68 17.41 -24.46
CA ASP A 388 -14.35 17.60 -25.74
C ASP A 388 -14.71 16.27 -26.45
N ILE A 389 -14.01 15.20 -26.10
CA ILE A 389 -14.05 13.92 -26.82
C ILE A 389 -14.38 12.78 -25.87
N LEU A 390 -15.35 11.97 -26.26
CA LEU A 390 -15.59 10.64 -25.72
C LEU A 390 -15.06 9.58 -26.69
N LEU A 391 -14.20 8.69 -26.21
CA LEU A 391 -13.80 7.48 -26.90
C LEU A 391 -14.73 6.33 -26.51
N ILE A 392 -15.44 5.75 -27.47
CA ILE A 392 -16.21 4.53 -27.27
C ILE A 392 -15.38 3.37 -27.80
N ASP A 393 -14.95 2.50 -26.87
CA ASP A 393 -14.21 1.28 -27.16
C ASP A 393 -15.18 0.09 -27.31
N VAL A 394 -15.08 -0.58 -28.45
CA VAL A 394 -15.78 -1.84 -28.76
C VAL A 394 -14.79 -2.93 -29.21
N THR A 395 -13.53 -2.83 -28.82
CA THR A 395 -12.48 -3.77 -29.24
C THR A 395 -12.55 -5.13 -28.57
N GLU A 396 -13.14 -5.21 -27.37
CA GLU A 396 -13.06 -6.38 -26.46
C GLU A 396 -11.61 -6.86 -26.20
N TYR A 397 -10.62 -5.99 -26.42
CA TYR A 397 -9.21 -6.32 -26.30
C TYR A 397 -8.44 -5.20 -25.61
N ALA A 398 -8.33 -5.31 -24.29
CA ALA A 398 -7.74 -4.31 -23.41
C ALA A 398 -6.38 -3.74 -23.88
N PRO A 399 -5.41 -4.54 -24.39
CA PRO A 399 -4.14 -3.98 -24.87
C PRO A 399 -4.28 -3.04 -26.07
N ALA A 400 -5.25 -3.27 -26.98
CA ALA A 400 -5.50 -2.35 -28.09
C ALA A 400 -6.22 -1.09 -27.63
N ALA A 401 -7.16 -1.22 -26.69
CA ALA A 401 -7.83 -0.09 -26.05
C ALA A 401 -6.80 0.85 -25.40
N ALA A 402 -5.93 0.29 -24.54
CA ALA A 402 -4.87 1.02 -23.86
C ALA A 402 -3.96 1.77 -24.84
N THR A 403 -3.54 1.11 -25.93
CA THR A 403 -2.68 1.73 -26.96
C THR A 403 -3.31 2.99 -27.58
N LEU A 404 -4.64 3.05 -27.73
CA LEU A 404 -5.32 4.22 -28.27
C LEU A 404 -5.45 5.31 -27.21
N THR A 405 -5.89 4.96 -26.01
CA THR A 405 -6.11 5.91 -24.91
C THR A 405 -4.80 6.59 -24.50
N GLU A 406 -3.67 5.87 -24.50
CA GLU A 406 -2.33 6.39 -24.21
C GLU A 406 -1.85 7.50 -25.17
N LEU A 407 -2.50 7.68 -26.33
CA LEU A 407 -2.17 8.78 -27.25
C LEU A 407 -2.78 10.11 -26.80
N PHE A 408 -3.88 10.07 -26.03
CA PHE A 408 -4.58 11.22 -25.50
C PHE A 408 -3.97 11.70 -24.18
N GLY A 409 -4.24 12.95 -23.80
CA GLY A 409 -3.56 13.59 -22.67
C GLY A 409 -2.06 13.88 -22.91
N THR A 410 -1.62 13.86 -24.18
CA THR A 410 -0.24 14.16 -24.57
C THR A 410 -0.14 15.56 -25.17
N GLU A 411 1.07 16.05 -25.44
CA GLU A 411 1.26 17.35 -26.12
C GLU A 411 0.52 17.46 -27.47
N ASN A 412 0.13 16.34 -28.09
CA ASN A 412 -0.51 16.31 -29.41
C ASN A 412 -2.02 16.12 -29.40
N LEU A 413 -2.59 15.55 -28.34
CA LEU A 413 -4.00 15.20 -28.26
C LEU A 413 -4.55 15.54 -26.87
N PRO A 414 -5.76 16.12 -26.79
CA PRO A 414 -6.35 16.54 -25.51
C PRO A 414 -6.66 15.34 -24.63
N TRP A 415 -7.00 15.61 -23.37
CA TRP A 415 -7.62 14.63 -22.50
C TRP A 415 -9.00 14.22 -23.04
N VAL A 416 -9.38 12.97 -22.77
CA VAL A 416 -10.62 12.34 -23.25
C VAL A 416 -11.18 11.45 -22.17
N ASP A 417 -12.49 11.22 -22.24
CA ASP A 417 -13.12 10.12 -21.51
C ASP A 417 -13.16 8.87 -22.38
N THR A 418 -13.20 7.72 -21.72
CA THR A 418 -13.33 6.42 -22.36
C THR A 418 -14.57 5.71 -21.85
N PHE A 419 -15.34 5.09 -22.74
CA PHE A 419 -16.48 4.25 -22.41
C PHE A 419 -16.29 2.89 -23.10
N ASN A 420 -16.18 1.81 -22.32
CA ASN A 420 -16.03 0.46 -22.83
C ASN A 420 -17.40 -0.22 -22.93
N LEU A 421 -17.93 -0.29 -24.15
CA LEU A 421 -19.26 -0.86 -24.39
C LEU A 421 -19.29 -2.38 -24.13
N GLY A 422 -18.15 -3.07 -24.24
CA GLY A 422 -18.06 -4.50 -23.95
C GLY A 422 -18.21 -4.83 -22.46
N GLU A 423 -18.03 -3.84 -21.58
CA GLU A 423 -18.16 -3.98 -20.12
C GLU A 423 -19.47 -3.38 -19.59
N GLU A 424 -19.92 -2.26 -20.17
CA GLU A 424 -21.06 -1.47 -19.66
C GLU A 424 -22.42 -1.83 -20.30
N ASP A 425 -22.46 -2.78 -21.24
CA ASP A 425 -23.62 -3.28 -22.01
C ASP A 425 -24.39 -2.23 -22.87
N VAL A 426 -24.58 -0.99 -22.40
CA VAL A 426 -25.41 0.06 -23.02
C VAL A 426 -24.88 1.46 -22.70
N ILE A 427 -24.89 2.36 -23.70
CA ILE A 427 -24.56 3.79 -23.50
C ILE A 427 -25.67 4.47 -22.68
N PRO A 428 -25.38 5.09 -21.52
CA PRO A 428 -26.36 5.81 -20.73
C PRO A 428 -27.04 6.95 -21.50
N ASP A 429 -28.35 7.12 -21.27
CA ASP A 429 -29.13 8.21 -21.86
C ASP A 429 -28.52 9.57 -21.46
N GLY A 430 -28.29 10.44 -22.44
CA GLY A 430 -27.76 11.79 -22.22
C GLY A 430 -26.23 11.89 -22.16
N LEU A 431 -25.50 10.78 -21.96
CA LEU A 431 -24.04 10.79 -21.84
C LEU A 431 -23.36 11.48 -23.03
N LEU A 432 -23.75 11.13 -24.26
CA LEU A 432 -23.13 11.71 -25.46
C LEU A 432 -23.32 13.24 -25.55
N GLY A 433 -24.34 13.79 -24.89
CA GLY A 433 -24.65 15.22 -24.90
C GLY A 433 -23.58 16.10 -24.22
N HIS A 434 -22.73 15.51 -23.38
CA HIS A 434 -21.62 16.21 -22.73
C HIS A 434 -20.41 16.43 -23.65
N TYR A 435 -20.36 15.75 -24.81
CA TYR A 435 -19.16 15.71 -25.65
C TYR A 435 -19.37 16.34 -27.03
N ASN A 436 -18.42 17.17 -27.45
CA ASN A 436 -18.41 17.77 -28.79
C ASN A 436 -18.12 16.75 -29.90
N SER A 437 -17.33 15.72 -29.59
CA SER A 437 -17.01 14.63 -30.51
C SER A 437 -17.08 13.27 -29.83
N VAL A 438 -17.55 12.28 -30.56
CA VAL A 438 -17.50 10.87 -30.19
C VAL A 438 -16.62 10.15 -31.19
N ILE A 439 -15.64 9.39 -30.70
CA ILE A 439 -14.81 8.49 -31.51
C ILE A 439 -15.20 7.07 -31.16
N TRP A 440 -15.84 6.40 -32.12
CA TRP A 440 -16.19 4.99 -32.02
C TRP A 440 -15.09 4.15 -32.65
N HIS A 441 -14.41 3.30 -31.88
CA HIS A 441 -13.34 2.46 -32.44
C HIS A 441 -13.48 1.00 -32.06
N SER A 442 -13.10 0.12 -33.01
CA SER A 442 -13.06 -1.32 -32.77
C SER A 442 -11.76 -2.00 -33.12
N PHE A 443 -10.81 -1.21 -33.59
CA PHE A 443 -9.52 -1.70 -34.06
C PHE A 443 -9.66 -2.79 -35.13
N ASN A 444 -9.66 -4.07 -34.76
CA ASN A 444 -9.83 -5.22 -35.65
C ASN A 444 -10.93 -6.21 -35.20
N ASN A 445 -11.73 -5.87 -34.19
CA ASN A 445 -12.85 -6.68 -33.73
C ASN A 445 -13.88 -6.89 -34.87
N GLN A 446 -14.34 -8.14 -35.05
CA GLN A 446 -15.25 -8.58 -36.11
C GLN A 446 -16.65 -8.94 -35.59
N GLU A 447 -16.88 -8.85 -34.28
CA GLU A 447 -18.19 -9.11 -33.68
C GLU A 447 -19.18 -7.98 -34.02
N THR A 448 -20.49 -8.24 -33.92
CA THR A 448 -21.51 -7.21 -34.21
C THR A 448 -21.45 -6.13 -33.13
N MET A 449 -21.09 -4.91 -33.50
CA MET A 449 -20.71 -3.89 -32.53
C MET A 449 -21.73 -2.78 -32.29
N TYR A 450 -22.84 -2.78 -33.02
CA TYR A 450 -23.91 -1.80 -32.82
C TYR A 450 -25.23 -2.56 -32.74
N PHE A 451 -26.02 -2.30 -31.71
CA PHE A 451 -27.41 -2.72 -31.66
C PHE A 451 -28.30 -1.57 -32.16
N GLU A 452 -29.56 -1.89 -32.46
CA GLU A 452 -30.54 -0.88 -32.91
C GLU A 452 -30.70 0.26 -31.89
N PHE A 453 -30.38 0.00 -30.60
CA PHE A 453 -30.37 1.01 -29.55
C PHE A 453 -29.27 2.04 -29.77
N GLU A 454 -28.00 1.62 -29.96
CA GLU A 454 -26.89 2.55 -30.15
C GLU A 454 -27.02 3.35 -31.46
N GLU A 455 -27.60 2.76 -32.51
CA GLU A 455 -27.89 3.51 -33.75
C GLU A 455 -28.84 4.69 -33.50
N ASN A 456 -29.85 4.53 -32.64
CA ASN A 456 -30.76 5.62 -32.28
C ASN A 456 -30.06 6.66 -31.39
N THR A 457 -29.26 6.22 -30.41
CA THR A 457 -28.49 7.11 -29.54
C THR A 457 -27.49 7.96 -30.34
N LEU A 458 -26.79 7.36 -31.30
CA LEU A 458 -25.88 8.09 -32.20
C LEU A 458 -26.61 9.00 -33.18
N ALA A 459 -27.78 8.59 -33.68
CA ALA A 459 -28.63 9.44 -34.52
C ALA A 459 -29.07 10.70 -33.78
N ASP A 460 -29.58 10.54 -32.56
CA ASP A 460 -30.00 11.64 -31.69
C ASP A 460 -28.82 12.56 -31.35
N TYR A 461 -27.64 12.00 -31.07
CA TYR A 461 -26.42 12.78 -30.86
C TYR A 461 -26.04 13.65 -32.07
N LEU A 462 -26.06 13.06 -33.27
CA LEU A 462 -25.76 13.77 -34.52
C LEU A 462 -26.81 14.84 -34.85
N ASP A 463 -28.09 14.57 -34.61
CA ASP A 463 -29.17 15.53 -34.82
C ASP A 463 -29.07 16.75 -33.89
N ASN A 464 -28.44 16.58 -32.72
CA ASN A 464 -28.14 17.66 -31.79
C ASN A 464 -26.81 18.38 -32.08
N GLY A 465 -26.14 18.05 -33.20
CA GLY A 465 -24.94 18.75 -33.68
C GLY A 465 -23.61 18.14 -33.24
N GLY A 466 -23.64 16.93 -32.65
CA GLY A 466 -22.44 16.18 -32.31
C GLY A 466 -21.60 15.78 -33.51
N ASN A 467 -20.31 15.48 -33.28
CA ASN A 467 -19.39 14.99 -34.31
C ASN A 467 -19.05 13.53 -34.07
N LEU A 468 -19.25 12.67 -35.07
CA LEU A 468 -18.93 11.24 -34.95
C LEU A 468 -17.77 10.85 -35.86
N ILE A 469 -16.76 10.20 -35.28
CA ILE A 469 -15.68 9.53 -36.01
C ILE A 469 -15.82 8.04 -35.77
N ILE A 470 -15.88 7.25 -36.84
CA ILE A 470 -15.92 5.78 -36.75
C ILE A 470 -14.62 5.22 -37.32
N SER A 471 -13.93 4.41 -36.51
CA SER A 471 -12.72 3.68 -36.86
C SER A 471 -12.94 2.18 -36.64
N SER A 472 -13.51 1.53 -37.65
CA SER A 472 -13.73 0.08 -37.63
C SER A 472 -13.64 -0.52 -39.04
N PRO A 473 -12.96 -1.67 -39.20
CA PRO A 473 -12.87 -2.37 -40.48
C PRO A 473 -14.18 -3.06 -40.89
N TYR A 474 -15.14 -3.23 -39.99
CA TYR A 474 -16.37 -3.99 -40.23
C TYR A 474 -17.65 -3.15 -40.26
N THR A 475 -17.61 -1.84 -39.97
CA THR A 475 -18.80 -0.96 -40.02
C THR A 475 -19.63 -1.10 -41.30
N CYS A 476 -18.97 -1.19 -42.46
CA CYS A 476 -19.67 -1.35 -43.74
C CYS A 476 -20.31 -2.73 -43.91
N THR A 477 -19.67 -3.78 -43.38
CA THR A 477 -20.18 -5.16 -43.46
C THR A 477 -21.38 -5.35 -42.55
N ASP A 478 -21.30 -4.76 -41.36
CA ASP A 478 -22.27 -5.02 -40.30
C ASP A 478 -23.50 -4.10 -40.41
N PHE A 479 -23.31 -2.84 -40.87
CA PHE A 479 -24.35 -1.81 -40.88
C PHE A 479 -24.62 -1.19 -42.25
N GLY A 480 -24.03 -1.74 -43.32
CA GLY A 480 -24.16 -1.18 -44.66
C GLY A 480 -25.58 -0.95 -45.18
N ASP A 481 -26.54 -1.69 -44.64
CA ASP A 481 -27.97 -1.63 -44.98
C ASP A 481 -28.82 -0.82 -43.99
N SER A 482 -28.26 -0.37 -42.86
CA SER A 482 -29.04 0.30 -41.81
C SER A 482 -29.53 1.68 -42.24
N GLU A 483 -30.57 2.18 -41.57
CA GLU A 483 -31.03 3.56 -41.81
C GLU A 483 -30.00 4.57 -41.31
N PHE A 484 -29.35 4.30 -40.18
CA PHE A 484 -28.27 5.12 -39.66
C PHE A 484 -27.14 5.30 -40.67
N PHE A 485 -26.60 4.19 -41.20
CA PHE A 485 -25.49 4.23 -42.16
C PHE A 485 -25.82 5.01 -43.44
N ARG A 486 -27.06 4.87 -43.93
CA ARG A 486 -27.49 5.53 -45.17
C ARG A 486 -27.87 6.99 -44.99
N ASN A 487 -28.52 7.33 -43.87
CA ASN A 487 -29.10 8.65 -43.65
C ASN A 487 -28.14 9.59 -42.91
N TYR A 488 -27.38 9.08 -41.93
CA TYR A 488 -26.45 9.88 -41.12
C TYR A 488 -25.04 9.84 -41.67
N LEU A 489 -24.49 8.66 -41.99
CA LEU A 489 -23.15 8.58 -42.59
C LEU A 489 -23.15 8.89 -44.09
N GLY A 490 -24.34 8.92 -44.72
CA GLY A 490 -24.50 9.24 -46.14
C GLY A 490 -23.85 8.23 -47.09
N ALA A 491 -23.62 7.00 -46.63
CA ALA A 491 -22.90 5.96 -47.35
C ALA A 491 -23.85 4.83 -47.81
N ARG A 492 -23.42 4.05 -48.81
CA ARG A 492 -24.12 2.84 -49.28
C ARG A 492 -23.10 1.78 -49.67
N VAL A 493 -23.37 0.53 -49.29
CA VAL A 493 -22.57 -0.59 -49.78
C VAL A 493 -22.82 -0.77 -51.27
N ASN A 494 -21.73 -0.86 -52.03
CA ASN A 494 -21.81 -1.18 -53.44
C ASN A 494 -21.86 -2.71 -53.58
N GLU A 495 -23.08 -3.25 -53.72
CA GLU A 495 -23.27 -4.66 -54.05
C GLU A 495 -22.73 -4.92 -55.45
N ALA A 496 -21.58 -5.61 -55.54
CA ALA A 496 -20.96 -6.06 -56.78
C ALA A 496 -21.33 -7.51 -57.11
#